data_AF-A0A2E7A950-F1
#
_entry.id   AF-A0A2E7A950-F1
#
_cell.length_a   1.000
_cell.length_b   1.000
_cell.length_c   1.000
_cell.angle_alpha   90.00
_cell.angle_beta   90.00
_cell.angle_gamma   90.00
#
_symmetry.space_group_name_H-M   'P 1'
#
loop_
_entity.id
_entity.type
_entity.pdbx_description
1 polymer ?
#
loop_
_entity_poly.entity_id
_entity_poly.type
_entity_poly.pdbx_seq_one_letter_code
_entity_poly.pdbx_strand_id
1 'polypeptide(L)'
;MVRRSTRTTRVRVLPHCDRGRRTSSRKSDLELMTSIRPLVCLFAFLPLTACDGNNPIATDTTDQVIEQTSTTSPNDKAPRIEISAPSSSVKNAAITTTSVSEPQLLEYETAKISESFGEVTATVENFVSNKNLNGAGLIVVDRDHGVRYHNHWGEFSSDRISLIASTSKVVSAGVLVHLHERGLLDLEAPISDVVNYAGRLGNITSAQLLSGSSGIPGLRADDALYICMFLPTTSLQKCASDGLSIAASDPRTVSPDSQFRYGGISWQIAGAVAEMASGKSWSELIHEIYVEPCGLKSFGYTSPWIPLRAISGAYPDWDGDLSLLPPTDNPHIGGGAYATTGDYGKLLSMHLNDGKCNGQQVLSEEGVAVMQQNRSGEMYDSFIGYGLGWWTKEIVNYGGAAPEASHDPGPRRLRDPGLYGSTAWIQPDDGFGVYLIVESTSDIGNQLAEQLYPLIESAVVASND
;
A
#
# COMPACT_ATOMS: atom_id res chain seq x y z
N MET A 1 25.16 -62.93 39.13
CA MET A 1 25.79 -61.84 38.34
C MET A 1 24.69 -60.90 37.88
N VAL A 2 24.47 -59.76 38.57
CA VAL A 2 24.97 -58.39 38.25
C VAL A 2 24.24 -57.81 37.01
N ARG A 3 23.57 -56.65 37.00
CA ARG A 3 23.22 -55.59 37.98
C ARG A 3 22.04 -54.78 37.38
N ARG A 4 21.08 -54.36 38.21
CA ARG A 4 20.10 -53.29 37.93
C ARG A 4 20.72 -51.92 38.22
N SER A 5 20.29 -50.87 37.51
CA SER A 5 20.39 -49.48 38.00
C SER A 5 19.24 -48.61 37.50
N THR A 6 18.31 -48.33 38.41
CA THR A 6 17.35 -47.22 38.37
C THR A 6 17.94 -46.06 39.17
N ARG A 7 17.92 -44.83 38.63
CA ARG A 7 18.34 -43.62 39.35
C ARG A 7 17.15 -42.71 39.61
N THR A 8 16.92 -42.44 40.88
CA THR A 8 15.99 -41.46 41.45
C THR A 8 16.83 -40.37 42.14
N THR A 9 16.55 -39.09 41.95
CA THR A 9 17.07 -37.99 42.80
C THR A 9 16.13 -36.78 42.67
N ARG A 10 15.17 -36.61 43.59
CA ARG A 10 15.15 -35.73 44.80
C ARG A 10 15.21 -34.22 44.52
N VAL A 11 14.04 -33.61 44.68
CA VAL A 11 13.77 -32.18 44.89
C VAL A 11 14.35 -31.73 46.24
N ARG A 12 14.99 -30.56 46.28
CA ARG A 12 15.56 -29.95 47.49
C ARG A 12 14.85 -28.63 47.78
N VAL A 13 14.14 -28.58 48.90
CA VAL A 13 13.58 -27.37 49.52
C VAL A 13 14.62 -26.80 50.48
N LEU A 14 14.81 -25.48 50.50
CA LEU A 14 15.60 -24.75 51.50
C LEU A 14 14.80 -23.56 52.07
N PRO A 15 15.09 -23.12 53.32
CA PRO A 15 14.07 -22.59 54.21
C PRO A 15 14.03 -21.06 54.32
N HIS A 16 12.88 -20.59 54.82
CA HIS A 16 12.61 -19.26 55.38
C HIS A 16 13.53 -18.92 56.56
N CYS A 17 13.96 -17.66 56.64
CA CYS A 17 14.39 -17.02 57.87
C CYS A 17 13.88 -15.57 57.90
N ASP A 18 13.02 -15.30 58.87
CA ASP A 18 12.48 -14.00 59.25
C ASP A 18 13.32 -13.43 60.41
N ARG A 19 13.58 -12.11 60.39
CA ARG A 19 13.62 -11.20 61.56
C ARG A 19 14.20 -9.83 61.21
N GLY A 20 13.49 -8.78 61.61
CA GLY A 20 14.11 -7.64 62.27
C GLY A 20 13.80 -6.25 61.73
N ARG A 21 12.68 -5.67 62.17
CA ARG A 21 12.44 -4.21 62.20
C ARG A 21 13.54 -3.49 62.99
N ARG A 22 14.11 -2.40 62.44
CA ARG A 22 14.52 -1.21 63.19
C ARG A 22 14.45 0.06 62.32
N THR A 23 13.78 1.05 62.88
CA THR A 23 13.60 2.44 62.46
C THR A 23 14.90 3.26 62.62
N SER A 24 15.16 4.25 61.75
CA SER A 24 15.70 5.59 62.11
C SER A 24 16.33 6.35 60.92
N SER A 25 15.66 7.43 60.49
CA SER A 25 16.17 8.81 60.32
C SER A 25 17.49 9.13 59.57
N ARG A 26 17.33 10.08 58.63
CA ARG A 26 18.19 11.20 58.18
C ARG A 26 19.04 11.05 56.89
N LYS A 27 18.58 11.82 55.89
CA LYS A 27 19.30 12.80 55.03
C LYS A 27 20.77 12.54 54.69
N SER A 28 21.07 12.39 53.39
CA SER A 28 21.75 13.41 52.56
C SER A 28 22.08 12.85 51.16
N ASP A 29 21.63 13.58 50.14
CA ASP A 29 22.26 13.88 48.85
C ASP A 29 23.00 12.77 48.08
N LEU A 30 22.42 12.35 46.94
CA LEU A 30 23.19 12.20 45.70
C LEU A 30 22.26 12.24 44.48
N GLU A 31 22.44 13.26 43.64
CA GLU A 31 21.81 13.39 42.32
C GLU A 31 22.22 12.22 41.41
N LEU A 32 21.27 11.68 40.64
CA LEU A 32 21.58 10.98 39.40
C LEU A 32 20.49 11.26 38.36
N MET A 33 20.75 12.25 37.52
CA MET A 33 20.03 12.50 36.27
C MET A 33 20.18 11.30 35.35
N THR A 34 19.07 10.68 34.96
CA THR A 34 19.01 9.73 33.84
C THR A 34 18.56 10.49 32.59
N SER A 35 19.54 10.94 31.80
CA SER A 35 19.33 11.46 30.45
C SER A 35 19.38 10.29 29.47
N ILE A 36 18.24 9.97 28.84
CA ILE A 36 18.16 9.06 27.71
C ILE A 36 18.31 9.91 26.44
N ARG A 37 19.45 9.76 25.74
CA ARG A 37 19.67 10.33 24.40
C ARG A 37 19.28 9.29 23.33
N PRO A 38 18.58 9.67 22.24
CA PRO A 38 18.40 8.78 21.10
C PRO A 38 19.68 8.76 20.23
N LEU A 39 20.00 7.58 19.72
CA LEU A 39 21.16 7.31 18.87
C LEU A 39 20.87 7.84 17.45
N VAL A 40 21.49 8.95 17.07
CA VAL A 40 21.52 9.44 15.68
C VAL A 40 22.69 8.75 14.97
N CYS A 41 22.39 7.88 13.99
CA CYS A 41 23.41 7.36 13.08
C CYS A 41 23.86 8.46 12.11
N LEU A 42 25.05 9.02 12.35
CA LEU A 42 25.75 9.90 11.41
C LEU A 42 26.29 9.09 10.23
N PHE A 43 25.83 9.38 9.01
CA PHE A 43 26.55 9.02 7.79
C PHE A 43 27.74 9.96 7.62
N ALA A 44 28.96 9.44 7.76
CA ALA A 44 30.17 10.19 7.44
C ALA A 44 30.47 10.08 5.93
N PHE A 45 30.29 11.17 5.20
CA PHE A 45 30.88 11.37 3.88
C PHE A 45 32.36 11.75 4.04
N LEU A 46 33.26 10.95 3.48
CA LEU A 46 34.68 11.29 3.34
C LEU A 46 34.87 12.13 2.06
N PRO A 47 35.48 13.33 2.14
CA PRO A 47 35.92 14.05 0.95
C PRO A 47 37.30 13.53 0.52
N LEU A 48 37.46 13.15 -0.75
CA LEU A 48 38.76 12.94 -1.37
C LEU A 48 39.38 14.32 -1.64
N THR A 49 40.37 14.70 -0.82
CA THR A 49 41.25 15.84 -1.07
C THR A 49 42.26 15.50 -2.16
N ALA A 50 42.24 16.29 -3.23
CA ALA A 50 43.28 16.33 -4.25
C ALA A 50 44.58 16.96 -3.69
N CYS A 51 45.73 16.40 -4.07
CA CYS A 51 47.03 17.06 -3.92
C CYS A 51 47.55 17.48 -5.29
N ASP A 52 47.89 18.76 -5.38
CA ASP A 52 48.46 19.48 -6.50
C ASP A 52 49.94 19.13 -6.75
N GLY A 53 50.41 19.21 -8.00
CA GLY A 53 51.83 19.04 -8.34
C GLY A 53 52.18 19.06 -9.84
N ASN A 54 52.44 20.26 -10.36
CA ASN A 54 52.88 20.70 -11.71
C ASN A 54 53.90 19.85 -12.54
N ASN A 55 53.57 19.63 -13.84
CA ASN A 55 54.27 19.84 -15.15
C ASN A 55 55.80 19.62 -15.33
N PRO A 56 56.37 19.35 -16.56
CA PRO A 56 55.86 19.69 -17.91
C PRO A 56 56.12 18.70 -19.12
N ILE A 57 55.36 18.94 -20.21
CA ILE A 57 55.66 18.86 -21.67
C ILE A 57 56.18 17.54 -22.30
N ALA A 58 55.38 17.00 -23.23
CA ALA A 58 55.81 16.67 -24.60
C ALA A 58 54.60 16.64 -25.55
N THR A 59 54.67 17.47 -26.59
CA THR A 59 53.74 17.58 -27.72
C THR A 59 53.88 16.39 -28.67
N ASP A 60 52.77 15.86 -29.17
CA ASP A 60 52.71 15.53 -30.60
C ASP A 60 51.29 15.71 -31.14
N THR A 61 51.20 16.58 -32.14
CA THR A 61 50.01 16.97 -32.88
C THR A 61 49.87 16.09 -34.11
N THR A 62 48.70 15.54 -34.37
CA THR A 62 48.23 15.30 -35.74
C THR A 62 46.72 15.54 -35.79
N ASP A 63 46.36 16.68 -36.39
CA ASP A 63 45.02 17.02 -36.84
C ASP A 63 44.53 16.00 -37.88
N GLN A 64 43.28 15.54 -37.77
CA GLN A 64 42.42 15.33 -38.93
C GLN A 64 40.97 15.69 -38.63
N VAL A 65 40.52 16.68 -39.40
CA VAL A 65 39.16 17.16 -39.61
C VAL A 65 38.34 16.08 -40.31
N ILE A 66 37.11 15.81 -39.86
CA ILE A 66 36.11 15.11 -40.67
C ILE A 66 34.81 15.90 -40.67
N GLU A 67 34.44 16.30 -41.89
CA GLU A 67 33.24 17.03 -42.30
C GLU A 67 31.93 16.26 -42.04
N GLN A 68 30.90 17.01 -41.68
CA GLN A 68 29.50 16.61 -41.80
C GLN A 68 29.12 16.46 -43.27
N THR A 69 28.56 15.30 -43.64
CA THR A 69 27.82 15.15 -44.89
C THR A 69 26.44 14.54 -44.65
N SER A 70 25.45 15.34 -45.01
CA SER A 70 24.05 15.00 -45.21
C SER A 70 23.88 13.99 -46.35
N THR A 71 23.08 12.95 -46.15
CA THR A 71 22.58 12.10 -47.23
C THR A 71 21.05 12.03 -47.20
N THR A 72 20.46 12.52 -48.28
CA THR A 72 19.05 12.38 -48.66
C THR A 72 18.85 11.01 -49.34
N SER A 73 17.63 10.45 -49.24
CA SER A 73 17.19 9.32 -50.06
C SER A 73 15.80 9.59 -50.67
N PRO A 74 15.48 8.98 -51.83
CA PRO A 74 14.52 9.52 -52.80
C PRO A 74 13.12 8.89 -52.75
N ASN A 75 12.16 9.68 -53.23
CA ASN A 75 10.77 9.32 -53.52
C ASN A 75 10.65 8.22 -54.59
N ASP A 76 9.63 7.34 -54.44
CA ASP A 76 8.85 6.90 -55.59
C ASP A 76 7.37 6.60 -55.27
N LYS A 77 6.53 6.87 -56.28
CA LYS A 77 5.08 7.13 -56.26
C LYS A 77 4.20 5.87 -56.39
N ALA A 78 3.00 5.87 -55.77
CA ALA A 78 1.76 5.27 -56.30
C ALA A 78 0.52 5.74 -55.48
N PRO A 79 -0.74 5.64 -55.97
CA PRO A 79 -1.64 6.78 -56.08
C PRO A 79 -2.78 6.85 -55.05
N ARG A 80 -3.24 8.09 -54.81
CA ARG A 80 -4.44 8.48 -54.05
C ARG A 80 -5.70 8.18 -54.89
N ILE A 81 -6.60 7.35 -54.37
CA ILE A 81 -7.94 7.15 -54.92
C ILE A 81 -8.92 8.01 -54.10
N GLU A 82 -9.48 9.03 -54.74
CA GLU A 82 -10.69 9.71 -54.29
C GLU A 82 -11.90 8.82 -54.58
N ILE A 83 -12.72 8.55 -53.57
CA ILE A 83 -14.04 7.94 -53.76
C ILE A 83 -15.10 8.97 -53.35
N SER A 84 -15.73 9.52 -54.37
CA SER A 84 -16.99 10.27 -54.34
C SER A 84 -18.10 9.43 -53.70
N ALA A 85 -18.83 10.03 -52.76
CA ALA A 85 -20.08 9.47 -52.24
C ALA A 85 -21.19 9.48 -53.32
N PRO A 86 -22.09 8.48 -53.34
CA PRO A 86 -23.41 8.62 -53.93
C PRO A 86 -24.43 8.98 -52.85
N SER A 87 -25.25 9.99 -53.15
CA SER A 87 -26.45 10.37 -52.42
C SER A 87 -27.52 9.28 -52.50
N SER A 88 -28.02 8.81 -51.36
CA SER A 88 -29.32 8.16 -51.29
C SER A 88 -30.11 8.68 -50.08
N SER A 89 -31.17 9.40 -50.41
CA SER A 89 -32.22 9.86 -49.52
C SER A 89 -32.91 8.70 -48.79
N VAL A 90 -32.88 8.70 -47.46
CA VAL A 90 -33.79 7.90 -46.63
C VAL A 90 -34.51 8.85 -45.65
N LYS A 91 -35.83 8.67 -45.60
CA LYS A 91 -36.82 9.51 -44.94
C LYS A 91 -36.58 9.61 -43.43
N ASN A 92 -36.75 10.82 -42.88
CA ASN A 92 -36.85 11.08 -41.45
C ASN A 92 -38.00 10.27 -40.83
N ALA A 93 -37.66 9.28 -40.02
CA ALA A 93 -38.56 8.74 -39.00
C ALA A 93 -38.24 9.47 -37.69
N ALA A 94 -39.26 10.05 -37.08
CA ALA A 94 -39.16 10.73 -35.79
C ALA A 94 -38.67 9.76 -34.73
N ILE A 95 -37.50 10.04 -34.16
CA ILE A 95 -37.00 9.34 -32.97
C ILE A 95 -37.75 9.94 -31.78
N THR A 96 -38.66 9.16 -31.22
CA THR A 96 -39.21 9.38 -29.89
C THR A 96 -38.05 9.33 -28.90
N THR A 97 -37.70 10.47 -28.32
CA THR A 97 -36.77 10.58 -27.20
C THR A 97 -37.33 9.81 -26.01
N THR A 98 -36.91 8.56 -25.84
CA THR A 98 -36.95 7.90 -24.54
C THR A 98 -35.93 8.61 -23.65
N SER A 99 -36.43 9.25 -22.60
CA SER A 99 -35.64 9.86 -21.54
C SER A 99 -34.72 8.79 -20.93
N VAL A 100 -33.44 8.86 -21.27
CA VAL A 100 -32.40 8.17 -20.50
C VAL A 100 -32.33 8.92 -19.18
N SER A 101 -32.71 8.24 -18.10
CA SER A 101 -32.52 8.76 -16.74
C SER A 101 -31.03 9.04 -16.55
N GLU A 102 -30.73 10.30 -16.26
CA GLU A 102 -29.42 10.80 -15.87
C GLU A 102 -28.86 9.93 -14.73
N PRO A 103 -27.59 9.48 -14.79
CA PRO A 103 -26.99 8.76 -13.67
C PRO A 103 -27.02 9.66 -12.45
N GLN A 104 -27.61 9.20 -11.34
CA GLN A 104 -27.47 9.87 -10.05
C GLN A 104 -25.99 9.79 -9.65
N LEU A 105 -25.24 10.83 -10.01
CA LEU A 105 -23.99 11.17 -9.34
C LEU A 105 -24.34 11.30 -7.87
N LEU A 106 -23.70 10.49 -7.02
CA LEU A 106 -23.71 10.68 -5.58
C LEU A 106 -23.08 12.04 -5.29
N GLU A 107 -23.89 13.10 -5.30
CA GLU A 107 -23.51 14.38 -4.72
C GLU A 107 -23.33 14.13 -3.23
N TYR A 108 -22.08 14.22 -2.79
CA TYR A 108 -21.66 14.21 -1.40
C TYR A 108 -22.13 15.49 -0.73
N GLU A 109 -23.44 15.66 -0.62
CA GLU A 109 -24.04 16.71 0.18
C GLU A 109 -23.70 16.39 1.64
N THR A 110 -23.09 17.35 2.33
CA THR A 110 -22.60 17.24 3.71
C THR A 110 -23.77 16.88 4.63
N ALA A 111 -24.07 15.58 4.74
CA ALA A 111 -25.12 15.07 5.58
C ALA A 111 -24.84 15.57 7.00
N LYS A 112 -25.87 16.15 7.64
CA LYS A 112 -25.82 16.52 9.05
C LYS A 112 -25.30 15.30 9.81
N ILE A 113 -24.12 15.41 10.43
CA ILE A 113 -23.50 14.31 11.18
C ILE A 113 -24.54 13.72 12.13
N SER A 114 -24.83 12.43 11.95
CA SER A 114 -25.78 11.72 12.81
C SER A 114 -25.32 11.84 14.27
N GLU A 115 -26.25 12.08 15.18
CA GLU A 115 -25.97 12.15 16.62
C GLU A 115 -25.31 10.86 17.13
N SER A 116 -25.54 9.72 16.46
CA SER A 116 -24.89 8.44 16.77
C SER A 116 -23.36 8.46 16.65
N PHE A 117 -22.79 9.37 15.84
CA PHE A 117 -21.34 9.52 15.67
C PHE A 117 -20.72 10.59 16.59
N GLY A 118 -21.47 11.09 17.59
CA GLY A 118 -20.97 12.12 18.52
C GLY A 118 -19.72 11.68 19.30
N GLU A 119 -19.69 10.44 19.81
CA GLU A 119 -18.54 9.91 20.56
C GLU A 119 -17.32 9.65 19.65
N VAL A 120 -17.56 9.19 18.41
CA VAL A 120 -16.53 9.10 17.37
C VAL A 120 -15.91 10.48 17.13
N THR A 121 -16.76 11.51 16.98
CA THR A 121 -16.31 12.89 16.72
C THR A 121 -15.41 13.40 17.85
N ALA A 122 -15.88 13.29 19.10
CA ALA A 122 -15.13 13.73 20.28
C ALA A 122 -13.83 12.94 20.47
N THR A 123 -13.82 11.64 20.14
CA THR A 123 -12.63 10.80 20.28
C THR A 123 -11.54 11.24 19.31
N VAL A 124 -11.85 11.47 18.03
CA VAL A 124 -10.87 11.95 17.05
C VAL A 124 -10.38 13.35 17.40
N GLU A 125 -11.28 14.27 17.76
CA GLU A 125 -10.91 15.64 18.15
C GLU A 125 -9.93 15.67 19.34
N ASN A 126 -10.25 14.92 20.41
CA ASN A 126 -9.37 14.79 21.57
C ASN A 126 -8.04 14.12 21.20
N PHE A 127 -8.06 13.11 20.33
CA PHE A 127 -6.84 12.42 19.92
C PHE A 127 -5.91 13.33 19.12
N VAL A 128 -6.45 14.07 18.14
CA VAL A 128 -5.72 15.07 17.35
C VAL A 128 -5.08 16.11 18.26
N SER A 129 -5.84 16.65 19.22
CA SER A 129 -5.33 17.63 20.19
C SER A 129 -4.24 17.03 21.10
N ASN A 130 -4.50 15.89 21.74
CA ASN A 130 -3.60 15.29 22.72
C ASN A 130 -2.27 14.83 22.11
N LYS A 131 -2.27 14.44 20.83
CA LYS A 131 -1.08 14.01 20.09
C LYS A 131 -0.40 15.14 19.31
N ASN A 132 -0.94 16.37 19.35
CA ASN A 132 -0.48 17.52 18.58
C ASN A 132 -0.37 17.22 17.07
N LEU A 133 -1.39 16.59 16.50
CA LEU A 133 -1.46 16.30 15.06
C LEU A 133 -1.91 17.55 14.30
N ASN A 134 -1.45 17.73 13.06
CA ASN A 134 -1.91 18.83 12.20
C ASN A 134 -3.38 18.66 11.78
N GLY A 135 -3.87 17.42 11.73
CA GLY A 135 -5.27 17.13 11.48
C GLY A 135 -5.56 15.63 11.36
N ALA A 136 -6.79 15.34 10.94
CA ALA A 136 -7.25 13.99 10.63
C ALA A 136 -8.39 14.05 9.62
N GLY A 137 -8.58 12.97 8.87
CA GLY A 137 -9.77 12.74 8.06
C GLY A 137 -10.33 11.34 8.32
N LEU A 138 -11.65 11.24 8.45
CA LEU A 138 -12.36 9.98 8.70
C LEU A 138 -13.62 9.90 7.82
N ILE A 139 -13.79 8.79 7.12
CA ILE A 139 -15.02 8.46 6.39
C ILE A 139 -15.50 7.06 6.76
N VAL A 140 -16.79 6.91 6.98
CA VAL A 140 -17.50 5.64 7.20
C VAL A 140 -18.53 5.48 6.08
N VAL A 141 -18.41 4.38 5.35
CA VAL A 141 -19.30 4.00 4.25
C VAL A 141 -20.03 2.71 4.59
N ASP A 142 -21.25 2.58 4.12
CA ASP A 142 -22.18 1.50 4.36
C ASP A 142 -22.77 1.03 3.03
N ARG A 143 -22.91 -0.28 2.88
CA ARG A 143 -23.40 -0.94 1.66
C ARG A 143 -24.78 -0.43 1.24
N ASP A 144 -25.68 -0.26 2.21
CA ASP A 144 -27.09 0.00 1.96
C ASP A 144 -27.43 1.50 2.04
N HIS A 145 -26.61 2.30 2.73
CA HIS A 145 -26.90 3.70 3.03
C HIS A 145 -25.84 4.69 2.50
N GLY A 146 -24.78 4.20 1.85
CA GLY A 146 -23.71 5.04 1.35
C GLY A 146 -22.87 5.66 2.47
N VAL A 147 -22.57 6.95 2.40
CA VAL A 147 -21.74 7.62 3.42
C VAL A 147 -22.55 7.84 4.70
N ARG A 148 -22.14 7.20 5.80
CA ARG A 148 -22.74 7.38 7.14
C ARG A 148 -22.13 8.53 7.91
N TYR A 149 -20.84 8.74 7.71
CA TYR A 149 -20.06 9.74 8.42
C TYR A 149 -18.87 10.16 7.56
N HIS A 150 -18.61 11.46 7.46
CA HIS A 150 -17.42 12.00 6.82
C HIS A 150 -17.06 13.30 7.51
N ASN A 151 -15.89 13.35 8.13
CA ASN A 151 -15.46 14.53 8.87
C ASN A 151 -13.93 14.69 8.83
N HIS A 152 -13.50 15.91 9.11
CA HIS A 152 -12.10 16.33 9.09
C HIS A 152 -11.81 17.24 10.27
N TRP A 153 -10.57 17.21 10.75
CA TRP A 153 -10.11 18.00 11.90
C TRP A 153 -8.79 18.69 11.57
N GLY A 154 -8.52 19.80 12.27
CA GLY A 154 -7.30 20.57 12.09
C GLY A 154 -7.23 21.18 10.69
N GLU A 155 -6.10 20.99 10.01
CA GLU A 155 -5.85 21.53 8.67
C GLU A 155 -6.52 20.73 7.54
N PHE A 156 -7.14 19.59 7.86
CA PHE A 156 -7.69 18.69 6.84
C PHE A 156 -9.04 19.20 6.33
N SER A 157 -9.28 18.99 5.04
CA SER A 157 -10.55 19.26 4.37
C SER A 157 -10.93 18.08 3.47
N SER A 158 -12.12 18.14 2.86
CA SER A 158 -12.56 17.16 1.85
C SER A 158 -11.59 16.99 0.69
N ASP A 159 -10.80 18.03 0.40
CA ASP A 159 -9.91 18.10 -0.75
C ASP A 159 -8.44 17.84 -0.37
N ARG A 160 -8.15 17.57 0.91
CA ARG A 160 -6.79 17.21 1.35
C ARG A 160 -6.39 15.88 0.74
N ILE A 161 -5.39 15.93 -0.14
CA ILE A 161 -4.76 14.75 -0.73
C ILE A 161 -3.63 14.32 0.20
N SER A 162 -3.64 13.04 0.59
CA SER A 162 -2.59 12.47 1.44
C SER A 162 -1.91 11.28 0.77
N LEU A 163 -0.61 11.10 1.03
CA LEU A 163 0.09 9.86 0.69
C LEU A 163 -0.40 8.77 1.65
N ILE A 164 -0.81 7.62 1.13
CA ILE A 164 -1.48 6.60 1.95
C ILE A 164 -0.59 5.39 2.24
N ALA A 165 0.65 5.42 1.77
CA ALA A 165 1.63 4.35 1.98
C ALA A 165 1.02 2.96 1.71
N SER A 166 1.20 2.00 2.62
CA SER A 166 0.80 0.60 2.41
C SER A 166 -0.69 0.37 2.14
N THR A 167 -1.56 1.31 2.51
CA THR A 167 -3.00 1.30 2.16
C THR A 167 -3.25 1.31 0.64
N SER A 168 -2.19 1.47 -0.16
CA SER A 168 -2.20 1.24 -1.62
C SER A 168 -2.47 -0.23 -2.01
N LYS A 169 -2.17 -1.20 -1.15
CA LYS A 169 -2.00 -2.62 -1.54
C LYS A 169 -3.31 -3.26 -1.96
N VAL A 170 -4.41 -2.96 -1.26
CA VAL A 170 -5.73 -3.46 -1.64
C VAL A 170 -6.09 -3.04 -3.06
N VAL A 171 -5.88 -1.76 -3.40
CA VAL A 171 -6.16 -1.24 -4.75
C VAL A 171 -5.25 -1.88 -5.78
N SER A 172 -3.95 -2.00 -5.48
CA SER A 172 -2.98 -2.65 -6.37
C SER A 172 -3.30 -4.12 -6.63
N ALA A 173 -3.72 -4.86 -5.60
CA ALA A 173 -4.13 -6.26 -5.73
C ALA A 173 -5.38 -6.39 -6.61
N GLY A 174 -6.33 -5.47 -6.46
CA GLY A 174 -7.53 -5.43 -7.29
C GLY A 174 -7.23 -5.24 -8.79
N VAL A 175 -6.18 -4.51 -9.17
CA VAL A 175 -5.75 -4.43 -10.59
C VAL A 175 -5.45 -5.81 -11.15
N LEU A 176 -4.69 -6.64 -10.41
CA LEU A 176 -4.32 -7.98 -10.87
C LEU A 176 -5.53 -8.93 -10.92
N VAL A 177 -6.45 -8.80 -9.97
CA VAL A 177 -7.73 -9.55 -9.98
C VAL A 177 -8.59 -9.14 -11.17
N HIS A 178 -8.69 -7.85 -11.46
CA HIS A 178 -9.44 -7.33 -12.62
C HIS A 178 -8.92 -7.90 -13.95
N LEU A 179 -7.59 -7.96 -14.10
CA LEU A 179 -6.93 -8.53 -15.28
C LEU A 179 -7.13 -10.05 -15.36
N HIS A 180 -7.13 -10.74 -14.21
CA HIS A 180 -7.42 -12.16 -14.12
C HIS A 180 -8.82 -12.52 -14.60
N GLU A 181 -9.83 -11.80 -14.13
CA GLU A 181 -11.23 -12.00 -14.52
C GLU A 181 -11.48 -11.76 -16.01
N ARG A 182 -10.61 -10.98 -16.66
CA ARG A 182 -10.64 -10.71 -18.11
C ARG A 182 -9.78 -11.67 -18.92
N GLY A 183 -9.16 -12.66 -18.29
CA GLY A 183 -8.32 -13.67 -18.93
C GLY A 183 -7.01 -13.11 -19.49
N LEU A 184 -6.55 -11.94 -19.01
CA LEU A 184 -5.28 -11.33 -19.44
C LEU A 184 -4.08 -11.93 -18.69
N LEU A 185 -4.32 -12.45 -17.49
CA LEU A 185 -3.37 -13.24 -16.70
C LEU A 185 -4.11 -14.27 -15.87
N ASP A 186 -3.41 -15.25 -15.32
CA ASP A 186 -3.96 -16.13 -14.29
C ASP A 186 -3.19 -15.91 -12.98
N LEU A 187 -3.91 -15.61 -11.89
CA LEU A 187 -3.33 -15.34 -10.57
C LEU A 187 -2.57 -16.55 -10.02
N GLU A 188 -2.96 -17.76 -10.39
CA GLU A 188 -2.36 -19.02 -9.94
C GLU A 188 -1.41 -19.63 -10.96
N ALA A 189 -1.30 -19.06 -12.16
CA ALA A 189 -0.32 -19.50 -13.15
C ALA A 189 1.08 -18.94 -12.85
N PRO A 190 2.14 -19.59 -13.36
CA PRO A 190 3.49 -19.06 -13.34
C PRO A 190 3.56 -17.65 -13.95
N ILE A 191 4.24 -16.72 -13.27
CA ILE A 191 4.49 -15.38 -13.86
C ILE A 191 5.30 -15.48 -15.16
N SER A 192 6.02 -16.58 -15.41
CA SER A 192 6.72 -16.82 -16.67
C SER A 192 5.81 -16.90 -17.90
N ASP A 193 4.51 -17.10 -17.70
CA ASP A 193 3.52 -17.09 -18.79
C ASP A 193 3.29 -15.66 -19.30
N VAL A 194 3.60 -14.65 -18.49
CA VAL A 194 3.48 -13.22 -18.81
C VAL A 194 4.85 -12.55 -19.03
N VAL A 195 5.84 -12.87 -18.20
CA VAL A 195 7.18 -12.23 -18.23
C VAL A 195 8.31 -13.23 -18.48
N ASN A 196 9.14 -12.98 -19.49
CA ASN A 196 10.18 -13.93 -19.91
C ASN A 196 11.52 -13.80 -19.15
N TYR A 197 11.65 -12.80 -18.27
CA TYR A 197 12.89 -12.48 -17.55
C TYR A 197 12.92 -13.00 -16.10
N ALA A 198 11.94 -13.79 -15.67
CA ALA A 198 11.83 -14.26 -14.28
C ALA A 198 12.84 -15.34 -13.88
N GLY A 199 13.52 -15.99 -14.85
CA GLY A 199 14.56 -16.99 -14.59
C GLY A 199 14.06 -18.11 -13.68
N ARG A 200 14.85 -18.49 -12.66
CA ARG A 200 14.48 -19.56 -11.72
C ARG A 200 13.25 -19.27 -10.84
N LEU A 201 12.82 -18.01 -10.80
CA LEU A 201 11.63 -17.58 -10.06
C LEU A 201 10.39 -17.53 -10.95
N GLY A 202 10.46 -17.97 -12.21
CA GLY A 202 9.32 -17.93 -13.15
C GLY A 202 8.09 -18.70 -12.70
N ASN A 203 8.26 -19.73 -11.87
CA ASN A 203 7.16 -20.56 -11.35
C ASN A 203 6.41 -19.96 -10.15
N ILE A 204 6.82 -18.79 -9.63
CA ILE A 204 6.00 -18.09 -8.64
C ILE A 204 4.73 -17.54 -9.31
N THR A 205 3.67 -17.33 -8.56
CA THR A 205 2.39 -16.84 -9.08
C THR A 205 2.12 -15.39 -8.64
N SER A 206 1.22 -14.68 -9.35
CA SER A 206 0.80 -13.34 -8.91
C SER A 206 0.08 -13.38 -7.56
N ALA A 207 -0.71 -14.42 -7.28
CA ALA A 207 -1.33 -14.60 -5.97
C ALA A 207 -0.27 -14.67 -4.85
N GLN A 208 0.80 -15.44 -5.05
CA GLN A 208 1.91 -15.54 -4.09
C GLN A 208 2.67 -14.22 -3.91
N LEU A 209 2.83 -13.42 -4.97
CA LEU A 209 3.42 -12.09 -4.88
C LEU A 209 2.57 -11.14 -4.02
N LEU A 210 1.26 -11.14 -4.24
CA LEU A 210 0.30 -10.26 -3.57
C LEU A 210 0.02 -10.67 -2.12
N SER A 211 0.11 -11.96 -1.78
CA SER A 211 -0.10 -12.47 -0.41
C SER A 211 1.16 -12.50 0.45
N GLY A 212 2.30 -12.03 -0.07
CA GLY A 212 3.57 -12.09 0.64
C GLY A 212 4.08 -13.52 0.85
N SER A 213 3.72 -14.46 -0.02
CA SER A 213 4.11 -15.87 0.08
C SER A 213 4.98 -16.36 -1.08
N SER A 214 5.46 -15.46 -1.96
CA SER A 214 6.35 -15.78 -3.09
C SER A 214 7.71 -16.38 -2.70
N GLY A 215 8.08 -16.34 -1.42
CA GLY A 215 9.39 -16.77 -0.92
C GLY A 215 10.51 -15.74 -1.11
N ILE A 216 10.25 -14.66 -1.85
CA ILE A 216 11.17 -13.52 -2.01
C ILE A 216 11.31 -12.77 -0.67
N PRO A 217 12.51 -12.29 -0.29
CA PRO A 217 12.69 -11.40 0.86
C PRO A 217 11.70 -10.22 0.85
N GLY A 218 10.94 -10.07 1.94
CA GLY A 218 10.02 -8.95 2.12
C GLY A 218 10.73 -7.64 2.43
N LEU A 219 9.95 -6.58 2.60
CA LEU A 219 10.44 -5.25 2.97
C LEU A 219 11.03 -5.27 4.38
N ARG A 220 12.24 -4.71 4.54
CA ARG A 220 12.85 -4.46 5.84
C ARG A 220 13.50 -3.08 5.84
N ALA A 221 13.37 -2.34 6.94
CA ALA A 221 13.90 -0.99 7.06
C ALA A 221 15.45 -0.93 7.02
N ASP A 222 16.11 -2.02 7.41
CA ASP A 222 17.57 -2.16 7.45
C ASP A 222 18.15 -2.80 6.18
N ASP A 223 17.32 -3.08 5.18
CA ASP A 223 17.72 -3.80 3.97
C ASP A 223 17.63 -2.89 2.74
N ALA A 224 18.79 -2.46 2.24
CA ALA A 224 18.89 -1.63 1.04
C ALA A 224 18.68 -2.41 -0.27
N LEU A 225 18.37 -3.70 -0.19
CA LEU A 225 18.04 -4.48 -1.38
C LEU A 225 16.83 -3.89 -2.08
N TYR A 226 16.88 -3.91 -3.42
CA TYR A 226 15.82 -3.43 -4.30
C TYR A 226 15.57 -1.91 -4.25
N ILE A 227 16.64 -1.12 -4.15
CA ILE A 227 16.60 0.36 -4.18
C ILE A 227 15.78 0.94 -5.34
N CYS A 228 15.66 0.22 -6.46
CA CYS A 228 14.89 0.65 -7.62
C CYS A 228 13.43 0.97 -7.27
N MET A 229 12.81 0.30 -6.29
CA MET A 229 11.40 0.56 -5.95
C MET A 229 11.17 1.96 -5.36
N PHE A 230 12.24 2.60 -4.87
CA PHE A 230 12.18 3.92 -4.25
C PHE A 230 12.60 5.06 -5.20
N LEU A 231 13.00 4.72 -6.43
CA LEU A 231 13.54 5.65 -7.42
C LEU A 231 12.50 5.92 -8.53
N PRO A 232 12.18 7.18 -8.84
CA PRO A 232 11.22 7.50 -9.89
C PRO A 232 11.80 7.38 -11.31
N THR A 233 13.12 7.22 -11.45
CA THR A 233 13.88 7.39 -12.70
C THR A 233 14.08 6.12 -13.52
N THR A 234 13.47 5.01 -13.11
CA THR A 234 13.48 3.75 -13.87
C THR A 234 12.06 3.39 -14.32
N SER A 235 11.90 2.33 -15.11
CA SER A 235 10.57 1.78 -15.42
C SER A 235 10.22 0.67 -14.44
N LEU A 236 8.92 0.46 -14.21
CA LEU A 236 8.40 -0.60 -13.35
C LEU A 236 8.92 -1.98 -13.78
N GLN A 237 8.90 -2.25 -15.09
CA GLN A 237 9.42 -3.50 -15.68
C GLN A 237 10.93 -3.68 -15.45
N LYS A 238 11.73 -2.62 -15.58
CA LYS A 238 13.17 -2.69 -15.31
C LYS A 238 13.44 -2.98 -13.83
N CYS A 239 12.73 -2.31 -12.94
CA CYS A 239 12.85 -2.55 -11.50
C CYS A 239 12.42 -3.99 -11.13
N ALA A 240 11.34 -4.50 -11.72
CA ALA A 240 10.91 -5.88 -11.54
C ALA A 240 11.95 -6.89 -12.04
N SER A 241 12.54 -6.67 -13.22
CA SER A 241 13.60 -7.52 -13.77
C SER A 241 14.84 -7.55 -12.87
N ASP A 242 15.31 -6.38 -12.40
CA ASP A 242 16.44 -6.29 -11.46
C ASP A 242 16.10 -6.97 -10.13
N GLY A 243 14.88 -6.74 -9.66
CA GLY A 243 14.31 -7.35 -8.46
C GLY A 243 14.33 -8.87 -8.48
N LEU A 244 13.83 -9.46 -9.56
CA LEU A 244 13.84 -10.91 -9.77
C LEU A 244 15.27 -11.46 -9.84
N SER A 245 16.20 -10.76 -10.50
CA SER A 245 17.60 -11.17 -10.58
C SER A 245 18.30 -11.17 -9.20
N ILE A 246 18.06 -10.12 -8.41
CA ILE A 246 18.60 -10.01 -7.05
C ILE A 246 17.98 -11.08 -6.16
N ALA A 247 16.65 -11.22 -6.16
CA ALA A 247 15.94 -12.23 -5.38
C ALA A 247 16.37 -13.66 -5.75
N ALA A 248 16.62 -13.92 -7.03
CA ALA A 248 17.12 -15.21 -7.49
C ALA A 248 18.53 -15.52 -6.96
N SER A 249 19.32 -14.52 -6.58
CA SER A 249 20.67 -14.73 -6.03
C SER A 249 20.72 -14.64 -4.50
N ASP A 250 19.63 -14.19 -3.87
CA ASP A 250 19.57 -14.00 -2.42
C ASP A 250 19.41 -15.35 -1.68
N PRO A 251 20.32 -15.71 -0.76
CA PRO A 251 20.23 -16.97 0.01
C PRO A 251 19.03 -17.03 0.96
N ARG A 252 18.37 -15.89 1.22
CA ARG A 252 17.17 -15.81 2.05
C ARG A 252 15.90 -16.09 1.25
N THR A 253 15.98 -16.22 -0.07
CA THR A 253 14.86 -16.64 -0.92
C THR A 253 14.56 -18.11 -0.66
N VAL A 254 13.32 -18.38 -0.27
CA VAL A 254 12.82 -19.72 0.10
C VAL A 254 11.75 -20.19 -0.88
N SER A 255 11.25 -21.41 -0.70
CA SER A 255 10.13 -21.91 -1.49
C SER A 255 8.89 -21.02 -1.32
N PRO A 256 8.09 -20.80 -2.37
CA PRO A 256 6.79 -20.17 -2.24
C PRO A 256 5.88 -20.94 -1.27
N ASP A 257 4.89 -20.23 -0.70
CA ASP A 257 3.90 -20.76 0.24
C ASP A 257 4.55 -21.55 1.41
N SER A 258 5.68 -21.06 1.91
CA SER A 258 6.37 -21.67 3.06
C SER A 258 6.40 -20.76 4.30
N GLN A 259 6.29 -19.45 4.09
CA GLN A 259 6.25 -18.45 5.16
C GLN A 259 5.75 -17.11 4.63
N PHE A 260 5.18 -16.31 5.52
CA PHE A 260 4.77 -14.94 5.21
C PHE A 260 5.98 -13.98 5.18
N ARG A 261 6.01 -13.10 4.19
CA ARG A 261 7.02 -12.04 3.98
C ARG A 261 6.33 -10.80 3.43
N TYR A 262 6.20 -9.79 4.29
CA TYR A 262 5.42 -8.60 3.96
C TYR A 262 6.12 -7.69 2.93
N GLY A 263 5.37 -7.24 1.93
CA GLY A 263 5.76 -6.11 1.09
C GLY A 263 6.98 -6.34 0.19
N GLY A 264 7.64 -5.23 -0.17
CA GLY A 264 8.91 -5.23 -0.89
C GLY A 264 8.76 -5.39 -2.40
N ILE A 265 9.81 -5.91 -3.03
CA ILE A 265 9.94 -5.95 -4.49
C ILE A 265 8.86 -6.83 -5.17
N SER A 266 8.25 -7.76 -4.43
CA SER A 266 7.12 -8.57 -4.90
C SER A 266 5.99 -7.71 -5.47
N TRP A 267 5.75 -6.51 -4.92
CA TRP A 267 4.72 -5.59 -5.43
C TRP A 267 5.12 -4.92 -6.74
N GLN A 268 6.39 -4.55 -6.94
CA GLN A 268 6.84 -4.04 -8.24
C GLN A 268 6.78 -5.14 -9.30
N ILE A 269 7.11 -6.38 -8.93
CA ILE A 269 7.01 -7.53 -9.85
C ILE A 269 5.55 -7.75 -10.25
N ALA A 270 4.61 -7.74 -9.29
CA ALA A 270 3.18 -7.86 -9.58
C ALA A 270 2.68 -6.72 -10.50
N GLY A 271 3.09 -5.48 -10.24
CA GLY A 271 2.76 -4.35 -11.11
C GLY A 271 3.33 -4.50 -12.53
N ALA A 272 4.58 -4.96 -12.67
CA ALA A 272 5.17 -5.24 -13.98
C ALA A 272 4.46 -6.37 -14.72
N VAL A 273 4.02 -7.42 -14.02
CA VAL A 273 3.17 -8.48 -14.60
C VAL A 273 1.86 -7.88 -15.11
N ALA A 274 1.23 -6.96 -14.36
CA ALA A 274 0.02 -6.28 -14.80
C ALA A 274 0.24 -5.43 -16.08
N GLU A 275 1.33 -4.65 -16.13
CA GLU A 275 1.67 -3.87 -17.34
C GLU A 275 1.94 -4.78 -18.54
N MET A 276 2.68 -5.86 -18.34
CA MET A 276 3.03 -6.80 -19.41
C MET A 276 1.81 -7.59 -19.93
N ALA A 277 0.90 -8.00 -19.04
CA ALA A 277 -0.31 -8.73 -19.41
C ALA A 277 -1.32 -7.84 -20.17
N SER A 278 -1.43 -6.58 -19.78
CA SER A 278 -2.41 -5.65 -20.35
C SER A 278 -1.88 -4.85 -21.54
N GLY A 279 -0.56 -4.68 -21.66
CA GLY A 279 0.07 -3.74 -22.58
C GLY A 279 -0.14 -2.27 -22.21
N LYS A 280 -0.59 -1.97 -20.98
CA LYS A 280 -0.88 -0.63 -20.47
C LYS A 280 0.05 -0.26 -19.33
N SER A 281 0.33 1.03 -19.16
CA SER A 281 1.05 1.54 -17.99
C SER A 281 0.20 1.39 -16.72
N TRP A 282 0.85 1.38 -15.56
CA TRP A 282 0.15 1.35 -14.27
C TRP A 282 -0.84 2.52 -14.11
N SER A 283 -0.47 3.71 -14.59
CA SER A 283 -1.35 4.88 -14.52
C SER A 283 -2.61 4.71 -15.38
N GLU A 284 -2.50 4.13 -16.58
CA GLU A 284 -3.65 3.83 -17.43
C GLU A 284 -4.55 2.76 -16.79
N LEU A 285 -3.96 1.72 -16.20
CA LEU A 285 -4.74 0.70 -15.47
C LEU A 285 -5.51 1.30 -14.29
N ILE A 286 -4.88 2.13 -13.47
CA ILE A 286 -5.57 2.80 -12.35
C ILE A 286 -6.68 3.71 -12.87
N HIS A 287 -6.43 4.43 -13.97
CA HIS A 287 -7.41 5.34 -14.54
C HIS A 287 -8.66 4.61 -15.03
N GLU A 288 -8.47 3.58 -15.86
CA GLU A 288 -9.57 2.83 -16.47
C GLU A 288 -10.32 1.93 -15.48
N ILE A 289 -9.62 1.34 -14.51
CA ILE A 289 -10.21 0.39 -13.57
C ILE A 289 -10.94 1.13 -12.44
N TYR A 290 -10.37 2.22 -11.94
CA TYR A 290 -10.88 2.87 -10.73
C TYR A 290 -11.26 4.32 -10.93
N VAL A 291 -10.41 5.15 -11.53
CA VAL A 291 -10.65 6.60 -11.58
C VAL A 291 -11.92 6.92 -12.36
N GLU A 292 -12.08 6.40 -13.59
CA GLU A 292 -13.28 6.65 -14.38
C GLU A 292 -14.53 5.96 -13.81
N PRO A 293 -14.54 4.64 -13.52
CA PRO A 293 -15.76 3.97 -13.10
C PRO A 293 -16.27 4.45 -11.73
N CYS A 294 -15.35 4.73 -10.80
CA CYS A 294 -15.67 5.17 -9.45
C CYS A 294 -15.79 6.70 -9.34
N GLY A 295 -15.41 7.45 -10.38
CA GLY A 295 -15.42 8.92 -10.34
C GLY A 295 -14.47 9.46 -9.28
N LEU A 296 -13.26 8.92 -9.20
CA LEU A 296 -12.23 9.38 -8.28
C LEU A 296 -11.67 10.71 -8.79
N LYS A 297 -11.59 11.72 -7.93
CA LYS A 297 -11.11 13.06 -8.34
C LYS A 297 -9.60 13.21 -8.16
N SER A 298 -9.07 12.64 -7.11
CA SER A 298 -7.67 12.79 -6.69
C SER A 298 -7.16 11.47 -6.15
N PHE A 299 -6.91 10.55 -7.09
CA PHE A 299 -6.34 9.24 -6.82
C PHE A 299 -5.32 8.87 -7.90
N GLY A 300 -4.17 8.35 -7.48
CA GLY A 300 -3.11 7.94 -8.38
C GLY A 300 -1.91 7.40 -7.62
N TYR A 301 -0.84 7.06 -8.34
CA TYR A 301 0.37 6.51 -7.76
C TYR A 301 1.60 7.35 -8.12
N THR A 302 2.57 7.37 -7.22
CA THR A 302 3.87 8.03 -7.39
C THR A 302 4.99 7.20 -6.76
N SER A 303 6.23 7.69 -6.80
CA SER A 303 7.36 7.16 -6.05
C SER A 303 7.88 8.24 -5.11
N PRO A 304 7.23 8.46 -3.95
CA PRO A 304 7.46 9.64 -3.11
C PRO A 304 8.74 9.56 -2.26
N TRP A 305 9.30 8.36 -2.13
CA TRP A 305 10.25 7.99 -1.08
C TRP A 305 11.54 8.80 -1.05
N ILE A 306 12.31 8.78 -2.14
CA ILE A 306 13.53 9.58 -2.26
C ILE A 306 13.20 11.06 -2.54
N PRO A 307 12.30 11.39 -3.48
CA PRO A 307 11.99 12.77 -3.85
C PRO A 307 11.46 13.62 -2.69
N LEU A 308 10.61 13.06 -1.83
CA LEU A 308 10.03 13.75 -0.68
C LEU A 308 10.71 13.36 0.65
N ARG A 309 11.83 12.63 0.61
CA ARG A 309 12.54 12.12 1.81
C ARG A 309 11.63 11.30 2.74
N ALA A 310 10.66 10.60 2.16
CA ALA A 310 9.57 9.91 2.82
C ALA A 310 9.98 8.54 3.46
N ILE A 311 11.27 8.20 3.43
CA ILE A 311 11.85 6.94 3.95
C ILE A 311 12.00 6.95 5.49
N SER A 312 11.88 8.10 6.14
CA SER A 312 12.17 8.28 7.58
C SER A 312 11.17 7.62 8.54
N GLY A 313 10.05 7.09 8.04
CA GLY A 313 8.95 6.57 8.86
C GLY A 313 7.99 7.64 9.38
N ALA A 314 8.31 8.93 9.19
CA ALA A 314 7.40 10.04 9.40
C ALA A 314 6.75 10.46 8.08
N TYR A 315 5.60 11.13 8.16
CA TYR A 315 4.99 11.78 7.00
C TYR A 315 5.96 12.82 6.43
N PRO A 316 6.15 12.86 5.09
CA PRO A 316 6.97 13.90 4.48
C PRO A 316 6.34 15.28 4.71
N ASP A 317 7.16 16.33 4.64
CA ASP A 317 6.68 17.72 4.59
C ASP A 317 6.05 17.97 3.22
N TRP A 318 4.83 17.45 3.03
CA TRP A 318 4.05 17.52 1.81
C TRP A 318 2.60 17.86 2.16
N ASP A 319 2.06 18.87 1.50
CA ASP A 319 0.75 19.46 1.81
C ASP A 319 -0.38 18.99 0.88
N GLY A 320 -0.12 17.97 0.07
CA GLY A 320 -1.08 17.46 -0.90
C GLY A 320 -0.95 18.08 -2.29
N ASP A 321 0.02 18.98 -2.52
CA ASP A 321 0.26 19.52 -3.86
C ASP A 321 0.86 18.47 -4.80
N LEU A 322 0.02 17.95 -5.71
CA LEU A 322 0.40 16.98 -6.73
C LEU A 322 1.48 17.49 -7.69
N SER A 323 1.64 18.82 -7.85
CA SER A 323 2.67 19.39 -8.73
C SER A 323 4.09 19.17 -8.22
N LEU A 324 4.24 18.84 -6.94
CA LEU A 324 5.52 18.50 -6.30
C LEU A 324 5.89 17.02 -6.46
N LEU A 325 4.96 16.18 -6.93
CA LEU A 325 5.23 14.77 -7.18
C LEU A 325 6.00 14.60 -8.50
N PRO A 326 7.09 13.82 -8.53
CA PRO A 326 7.82 13.62 -9.76
C PRO A 326 7.02 12.74 -10.73
N PRO A 327 7.10 13.02 -12.05
CA PRO A 327 6.65 12.05 -13.04
C PRO A 327 7.46 10.76 -12.90
N THR A 328 6.81 9.61 -13.08
CA THR A 328 7.49 8.33 -12.98
C THR A 328 6.77 7.23 -13.76
N ASP A 329 7.56 6.40 -14.43
CA ASP A 329 7.13 5.12 -15.02
C ASP A 329 7.37 3.94 -14.07
N ASN A 330 7.76 4.22 -12.81
CA ASN A 330 7.97 3.26 -11.74
C ASN A 330 7.32 3.78 -10.45
N PRO A 331 5.99 3.94 -10.44
CA PRO A 331 5.28 4.18 -9.19
C PRO A 331 5.56 3.05 -8.19
N HIS A 332 5.56 3.37 -6.90
CA HIS A 332 5.74 2.34 -5.87
C HIS A 332 4.41 1.60 -5.65
N ILE A 333 4.26 0.42 -6.22
CA ILE A 333 3.00 -0.34 -6.29
C ILE A 333 2.45 -0.71 -4.91
N GLY A 334 3.32 -1.02 -3.95
CA GLY A 334 2.90 -1.41 -2.60
C GLY A 334 2.73 -0.24 -1.63
N GLY A 335 2.85 1.02 -2.07
CA GLY A 335 3.06 2.13 -1.13
C GLY A 335 3.04 3.57 -1.67
N GLY A 336 2.78 3.74 -2.95
CA GLY A 336 2.92 5.02 -3.65
C GLY A 336 1.60 5.71 -3.95
N ALA A 337 0.46 5.17 -3.52
CA ALA A 337 -0.82 5.80 -3.78
C ALA A 337 -1.00 7.09 -2.96
N TYR A 338 -1.74 8.02 -3.54
CA TYR A 338 -2.30 9.17 -2.85
C TYR A 338 -3.82 9.18 -3.03
N ALA A 339 -4.54 9.72 -2.04
CA ALA A 339 -6.00 9.78 -2.07
C ALA A 339 -6.53 10.93 -1.21
N THR A 340 -7.74 11.39 -1.52
CA THR A 340 -8.61 12.06 -0.54
C THR A 340 -9.38 11.04 0.28
N THR A 341 -9.92 11.44 1.43
CA THR A 341 -10.80 10.54 2.21
C THR A 341 -12.05 10.15 1.44
N GLY A 342 -12.66 11.08 0.71
CA GLY A 342 -13.85 10.80 -0.11
C GLY A 342 -13.58 9.78 -1.22
N ASP A 343 -12.46 9.91 -1.94
CA ASP A 343 -12.11 8.99 -3.01
C ASP A 343 -11.76 7.59 -2.49
N TYR A 344 -11.06 7.50 -1.36
CA TYR A 344 -10.79 6.20 -0.75
C TYR A 344 -12.09 5.55 -0.21
N GLY A 345 -13.03 6.34 0.33
CA GLY A 345 -14.35 5.84 0.73
C GLY A 345 -15.14 5.22 -0.42
N LYS A 346 -15.01 5.73 -1.65
CA LYS A 346 -15.60 5.11 -2.86
C LYS A 346 -15.00 3.74 -3.16
N LEU A 347 -13.69 3.59 -3.01
CA LEU A 347 -13.00 2.31 -3.18
C LEU A 347 -13.46 1.29 -2.13
N LEU A 348 -13.65 1.71 -0.88
CA LEU A 348 -14.25 0.86 0.14
C LEU A 348 -15.69 0.47 -0.19
N SER A 349 -16.49 1.43 -0.66
CA SER A 349 -17.87 1.16 -1.09
C SER A 349 -17.92 0.13 -2.23
N MET A 350 -16.95 0.16 -3.15
CA MET A 350 -16.83 -0.84 -4.22
C MET A 350 -16.61 -2.26 -3.66
N HIS A 351 -15.76 -2.40 -2.65
CA HIS A 351 -15.55 -3.69 -1.98
C HIS A 351 -16.78 -4.19 -1.20
N LEU A 352 -17.63 -3.27 -0.71
CA LEU A 352 -18.87 -3.62 -0.02
C LEU A 352 -20.04 -3.91 -0.98
N ASN A 353 -19.99 -3.33 -2.19
CA ASN A 353 -21.03 -3.42 -3.21
C ASN A 353 -20.67 -4.42 -4.31
N ASP A 354 -20.17 -5.60 -3.93
CA ASP A 354 -19.85 -6.71 -4.82
C ASP A 354 -18.97 -6.32 -6.03
N GLY A 355 -18.04 -5.39 -5.80
CA GLY A 355 -17.09 -4.93 -6.80
C GLY A 355 -17.60 -3.87 -7.77
N LYS A 356 -18.73 -3.22 -7.45
CA LYS A 356 -19.34 -2.19 -8.31
C LYS A 356 -19.01 -0.76 -7.88
N CYS A 357 -18.68 0.07 -8.85
CA CYS A 357 -18.56 1.51 -8.73
C CYS A 357 -19.64 2.19 -9.56
N ASN A 358 -20.52 2.99 -8.95
CA ASN A 358 -21.59 3.71 -9.65
C ASN A 358 -22.41 2.82 -10.61
N GLY A 359 -22.67 1.57 -10.21
CA GLY A 359 -23.35 0.56 -11.02
C GLY A 359 -22.49 -0.15 -12.08
N GLN A 360 -21.25 0.28 -12.31
CA GLN A 360 -20.30 -0.38 -13.21
C GLN A 360 -19.50 -1.45 -12.47
N GLN A 361 -19.37 -2.64 -13.06
CA GLN A 361 -18.61 -3.76 -12.48
C GLN A 361 -17.11 -3.55 -12.70
N VAL A 362 -16.38 -3.29 -11.61
CA VAL A 362 -14.91 -3.13 -11.63
C VAL A 362 -14.23 -4.47 -11.34
N LEU A 363 -14.63 -5.14 -10.27
CA LEU A 363 -14.25 -6.51 -9.91
C LEU A 363 -15.52 -7.34 -9.79
N SER A 364 -15.52 -8.64 -10.06
CA SER A 364 -16.69 -9.46 -9.73
C SER A 364 -16.82 -9.65 -8.20
N GLU A 365 -17.99 -10.12 -7.75
CA GLU A 365 -18.18 -10.55 -6.35
C GLU A 365 -17.15 -11.61 -5.94
N GLU A 366 -16.87 -12.56 -6.83
CA GLU A 366 -15.86 -13.61 -6.62
C GLU A 366 -14.45 -13.01 -6.54
N GLY A 367 -14.12 -12.03 -7.38
CA GLY A 367 -12.84 -11.32 -7.32
C GLY A 367 -12.66 -10.56 -6.02
N VAL A 368 -13.71 -9.88 -5.53
CA VAL A 368 -13.69 -9.26 -4.20
C VAL A 368 -13.49 -10.31 -3.11
N ALA A 369 -14.22 -11.43 -3.17
CA ALA A 369 -14.12 -12.50 -2.19
C ALA A 369 -12.71 -13.12 -2.14
N VAL A 370 -12.07 -13.34 -3.30
CA VAL A 370 -10.72 -13.92 -3.38
C VAL A 370 -9.69 -13.02 -2.70
N MET A 371 -9.84 -11.69 -2.78
CA MET A 371 -8.95 -10.75 -2.11
C MET A 371 -9.06 -10.83 -0.58
N GLN A 372 -10.26 -11.13 -0.08
CA GLN A 372 -10.60 -11.18 1.34
C GLN A 372 -10.31 -12.53 1.99
N GLN A 373 -9.97 -13.55 1.21
CA GLN A 373 -9.67 -14.90 1.69
C GLN A 373 -8.35 -14.93 2.47
N ASN A 374 -8.29 -15.71 3.56
CA ASN A 374 -7.06 -15.89 4.33
C ASN A 374 -6.10 -16.88 3.65
N ARG A 375 -5.49 -16.45 2.55
CA ARG A 375 -4.58 -17.28 1.76
C ARG A 375 -3.40 -17.80 2.57
N SER A 376 -2.76 -16.96 3.39
CA SER A 376 -1.58 -17.39 4.17
C SER A 376 -1.93 -18.50 5.18
N GLY A 377 -3.11 -18.46 5.79
CA GLY A 377 -3.61 -19.53 6.64
C GLY A 377 -3.96 -20.80 5.87
N GLU A 378 -4.60 -20.67 4.71
CA GLU A 378 -5.05 -21.82 3.93
C GLU A 378 -3.92 -22.56 3.22
N MET A 379 -2.92 -21.85 2.70
CA MET A 379 -1.86 -22.43 1.87
C MET A 379 -0.76 -23.08 2.72
N TYR A 380 -0.44 -22.53 3.89
CA TYR A 380 0.70 -22.99 4.70
C TYR A 380 0.51 -22.80 6.21
N ASP A 381 -0.74 -22.79 6.69
CA ASP A 381 -1.11 -22.74 8.11
C ASP A 381 -0.43 -21.59 8.88
N SER A 382 -0.34 -20.42 8.23
CA SER A 382 0.25 -19.25 8.87
C SER A 382 -0.64 -18.73 10.00
N PHE A 383 -0.03 -18.45 11.15
CA PHE A 383 -0.69 -17.70 12.22
C PHE A 383 -0.98 -16.25 11.80
N ILE A 384 -0.18 -15.69 10.87
CA ILE A 384 -0.43 -14.40 10.25
C ILE A 384 -1.53 -14.57 9.21
N GLY A 385 -2.62 -13.82 9.35
CA GLY A 385 -3.71 -13.81 8.37
C GLY A 385 -3.53 -12.73 7.32
N TYR A 386 -3.32 -13.12 6.07
CA TYR A 386 -3.17 -12.21 4.94
C TYR A 386 -3.80 -12.81 3.68
N GLY A 387 -4.58 -11.99 2.99
CA GLY A 387 -5.18 -12.28 1.69
C GLY A 387 -4.43 -11.58 0.56
N LEU A 388 -5.14 -11.12 -0.46
CA LEU A 388 -4.56 -10.28 -1.51
C LEU A 388 -4.73 -8.81 -1.11
N GLY A 389 -3.72 -8.27 -0.44
CA GLY A 389 -3.70 -6.89 0.07
C GLY A 389 -4.29 -6.73 1.48
N TRP A 390 -5.32 -7.50 1.85
CA TRP A 390 -5.97 -7.41 3.16
C TRP A 390 -5.27 -8.22 4.25
N TRP A 391 -5.11 -7.61 5.44
CA TRP A 391 -4.89 -8.35 6.68
C TRP A 391 -6.20 -8.97 7.14
N THR A 392 -6.23 -10.30 7.29
CA THR A 392 -7.45 -11.09 7.56
C THR A 392 -7.57 -11.56 9.00
N LYS A 393 -6.49 -11.45 9.78
CA LYS A 393 -6.48 -11.64 11.22
C LYS A 393 -5.99 -10.37 11.88
N GLU A 394 -6.49 -10.11 13.08
CA GLU A 394 -5.96 -9.05 13.90
C GLU A 394 -4.49 -9.36 14.29
N ILE A 395 -3.63 -8.39 13.99
CA ILE A 395 -2.23 -8.39 14.39
C ILE A 395 -2.07 -7.33 15.47
N VAL A 396 -1.44 -7.74 16.57
CA VAL A 396 -0.96 -6.91 17.66
C VAL A 396 0.51 -6.58 17.37
N ASN A 397 0.96 -5.36 17.69
CA ASN A 397 2.33 -4.87 17.45
C ASN A 397 2.75 -4.78 15.97
N TYR A 398 1.85 -4.31 15.11
CA TYR A 398 2.20 -3.98 13.72
C TYR A 398 3.35 -2.96 13.68
N GLY A 399 4.48 -3.28 13.02
CA GLY A 399 5.68 -2.44 13.00
C GLY A 399 6.70 -2.70 14.12
N GLY A 400 6.39 -3.59 15.07
CA GLY A 400 7.32 -4.07 16.10
C GLY A 400 8.21 -5.25 15.65
N ALA A 401 9.14 -5.67 16.51
CA ALA A 401 10.10 -6.74 16.22
C ALA A 401 9.48 -8.14 16.04
N ALA A 402 8.21 -8.33 16.44
CA ALA A 402 7.46 -9.57 16.25
C ALA A 402 5.94 -9.28 16.22
N PRO A 403 5.28 -9.33 15.05
CA PRO A 403 3.82 -9.27 15.00
C PRO A 403 3.22 -10.51 15.68
N GLU A 404 2.26 -10.31 16.58
CA GLU A 404 1.53 -11.39 17.25
C GLU A 404 0.08 -11.41 16.75
N ALA A 405 -0.51 -12.59 16.54
CA ALA A 405 -1.93 -12.70 16.20
C ALA A 405 -2.79 -12.49 17.46
N SER A 406 -3.87 -11.73 17.34
CA SER A 406 -4.89 -11.65 18.39
C SER A 406 -5.52 -13.02 18.62
N HIS A 407 -5.83 -13.30 19.88
CA HIS A 407 -6.53 -14.52 20.30
C HIS A 407 -8.04 -14.29 20.46
N ASP A 408 -8.50 -13.05 20.29
CA ASP A 408 -9.92 -12.68 20.27
C ASP A 408 -10.44 -12.81 18.84
N PRO A 409 -11.48 -13.64 18.57
CA PRO A 409 -12.03 -13.76 17.23
C PRO A 409 -12.65 -12.45 16.72
N GLY A 410 -13.09 -11.55 17.61
CA GLY A 410 -13.70 -10.25 17.24
C GLY A 410 -14.78 -10.34 16.15
N PRO A 411 -15.25 -9.19 15.63
CA PRO A 411 -15.90 -9.17 14.33
C PRO A 411 -14.87 -9.40 13.22
N ARG A 412 -15.31 -9.97 12.09
CA ARG A 412 -14.45 -10.18 10.91
C ARG A 412 -14.06 -8.83 10.31
N ARG A 413 -12.91 -8.31 10.74
CA ARG A 413 -12.36 -7.02 10.30
C ARG A 413 -11.14 -7.22 9.42
N LEU A 414 -11.28 -6.86 8.14
CA LEU A 414 -10.18 -6.85 7.19
C LEU A 414 -9.53 -5.48 7.20
N ARG A 415 -8.20 -5.40 7.30
CA ARG A 415 -7.47 -4.13 7.50
C ARG A 415 -6.36 -3.93 6.47
N ASP A 416 -6.02 -2.68 6.19
CA ASP A 416 -4.86 -2.29 5.36
C ASP A 416 -4.21 -1.00 5.89
N PRO A 417 -3.42 -1.08 6.99
CA PRO A 417 -2.75 0.06 7.59
C PRO A 417 -1.51 0.50 6.78
N GLY A 418 -1.29 1.81 6.74
CA GLY A 418 -0.20 2.49 6.07
C GLY A 418 0.79 3.14 7.02
N LEU A 419 2.02 3.32 6.53
CA LEU A 419 3.13 3.94 7.28
C LEU A 419 2.80 5.34 7.81
N TYR A 420 1.92 6.06 7.13
CA TYR A 420 1.58 7.47 7.38
C TYR A 420 0.36 7.67 8.28
N GLY A 421 -0.03 6.62 9.00
CA GLY A 421 -1.22 6.64 9.84
C GLY A 421 -2.53 6.61 9.04
N SER A 422 -2.46 6.31 7.75
CA SER A 422 -3.61 5.84 6.98
C SER A 422 -4.02 4.46 7.50
N THR A 423 -5.31 4.25 7.72
CA THR A 423 -5.85 2.94 8.07
C THR A 423 -7.17 2.77 7.35
N ALA A 424 -7.24 1.77 6.47
CA ALA A 424 -8.49 1.31 5.89
C ALA A 424 -8.92 0.00 6.57
N TRP A 425 -10.22 -0.16 6.80
CA TRP A 425 -10.77 -1.47 7.16
C TRP A 425 -12.20 -1.64 6.66
N ILE A 426 -12.62 -2.89 6.50
CA ILE A 426 -13.99 -3.27 6.20
C ILE A 426 -14.45 -4.37 7.16
N GLN A 427 -15.75 -4.35 7.46
CA GLN A 427 -16.48 -5.42 8.13
C GLN A 427 -17.57 -5.89 7.16
N PRO A 428 -17.24 -6.82 6.24
CA PRO A 428 -18.14 -7.22 5.16
C PRO A 428 -19.46 -7.80 5.69
N ASP A 429 -19.40 -8.53 6.80
CA ASP A 429 -20.55 -9.16 7.44
C ASP A 429 -21.50 -8.10 8.04
N ASP A 430 -20.95 -7.01 8.58
CA ASP A 430 -21.70 -5.87 9.11
C ASP A 430 -22.05 -4.82 8.03
N GLY A 431 -21.53 -4.98 6.81
CA GLY A 431 -21.86 -4.14 5.65
C GLY A 431 -21.26 -2.74 5.65
N PHE A 432 -20.20 -2.47 6.41
CA PHE A 432 -19.57 -1.14 6.44
C PHE A 432 -18.04 -1.17 6.31
N GLY A 433 -17.48 -0.02 5.97
CA GLY A 433 -16.06 0.21 5.78
C GLY A 433 -15.64 1.60 6.23
N VAL A 434 -14.37 1.74 6.60
CA VAL A 434 -13.84 2.97 7.18
C VAL A 434 -12.47 3.27 6.60
N TYR A 435 -12.23 4.55 6.32
CA TYR A 435 -10.90 5.06 6.01
C TYR A 435 -10.56 6.22 6.94
N LEU A 436 -9.41 6.10 7.61
CA LEU A 436 -8.82 7.07 8.52
C LEU A 436 -7.45 7.51 7.97
N ILE A 437 -7.11 8.78 8.11
CA ILE A 437 -5.77 9.30 7.86
C ILE A 437 -5.42 10.43 8.84
N VAL A 438 -4.19 10.44 9.35
CA VAL A 438 -3.68 11.42 10.31
C VAL A 438 -2.31 12.02 9.94
N GLU A 439 -1.75 11.67 8.78
CA GLU A 439 -0.44 12.16 8.28
C GLU A 439 0.67 12.12 9.34
N SER A 440 0.81 10.97 10.00
CA SER A 440 1.76 10.77 11.10
C SER A 440 2.50 9.45 10.91
N THR A 441 2.59 8.62 11.93
CA THR A 441 3.16 7.27 11.84
C THR A 441 2.08 6.19 11.85
N SER A 442 2.42 5.01 11.36
CA SER A 442 1.57 3.81 11.43
C SER A 442 1.07 3.56 12.86
N ASP A 443 1.93 3.68 13.86
CA ASP A 443 1.56 3.45 15.26
C ASP A 443 0.48 4.41 15.74
N ILE A 444 0.57 5.69 15.35
CA ILE A 444 -0.42 6.71 15.72
C ILE A 444 -1.76 6.44 15.03
N GLY A 445 -1.76 6.11 13.74
CA GLY A 445 -2.98 5.78 13.00
C GLY A 445 -3.68 4.52 13.53
N ASN A 446 -2.91 3.48 13.86
CA ASN A 446 -3.47 2.25 14.44
C ASN A 446 -4.00 2.46 15.86
N GLN A 447 -3.31 3.24 16.70
CA GLN A 447 -3.82 3.60 18.04
C GLN A 447 -5.18 4.30 18.00
N LEU A 448 -5.40 5.18 17.00
CA LEU A 448 -6.69 5.82 16.83
C LEU A 448 -7.73 4.85 16.26
N ALA A 449 -7.38 4.07 15.23
CA ALA A 449 -8.29 3.08 14.65
C ALA A 449 -8.81 2.08 15.71
N GLU A 450 -7.93 1.59 16.59
CA GLU A 450 -8.29 0.68 17.68
C GLU A 450 -9.30 1.29 18.67
N GLN A 451 -9.19 2.59 18.97
CA GLN A 451 -10.18 3.30 19.79
C GLN A 451 -11.51 3.48 19.06
N LEU A 452 -11.47 3.61 17.73
CA LEU A 452 -12.66 3.88 16.92
C LEU A 452 -13.47 2.63 16.58
N TYR A 453 -12.87 1.43 16.57
CA TYR A 453 -13.57 0.19 16.21
C TYR A 453 -14.92 0.02 16.96
N PRO A 454 -14.97 -0.07 18.30
CA PRO A 454 -16.23 -0.30 19.00
C PRO A 454 -17.20 0.89 18.90
N LEU A 455 -16.67 2.11 18.75
CA LEU A 455 -17.48 3.33 18.65
C LEU A 455 -18.21 3.42 17.31
N ILE A 456 -17.51 3.10 16.22
CA ILE A 456 -18.09 3.09 14.88
C ILE A 456 -19.09 1.94 14.74
N GLU A 457 -18.78 0.76 15.25
CA GLU A 457 -19.72 -0.38 15.27
C GLU A 457 -21.03 0.01 15.96
N SER A 458 -20.93 0.61 17.15
CA SER A 458 -22.10 1.08 17.91
C SER A 458 -22.87 2.17 17.16
N ALA A 459 -22.16 3.12 16.54
CA ALA A 459 -22.76 4.24 15.81
C ALA A 459 -23.49 3.80 14.52
N VAL A 460 -22.94 2.82 13.79
CA VAL A 460 -23.55 2.24 12.59
C VAL A 460 -24.83 1.51 12.96
N VAL A 461 -24.79 0.64 13.98
CA VAL A 461 -25.98 -0.09 14.47
C VAL A 461 -27.08 0.88 14.92
N ALA A 462 -26.74 1.89 15.72
CA ALA A 462 -27.71 2.88 16.20
C ALA A 462 -28.29 3.77 15.10
N SER A 463 -27.68 3.80 13.90
CA SER A 463 -28.18 4.56 12.75
C SER A 463 -29.08 3.73 11.81
N ASN A 464 -29.30 2.44 12.12
CA ASN A 464 -30.22 1.56 11.40
C ASN A 464 -31.63 1.52 12.03
N ASP A 465 -31.75 1.95 13.29
CA ASP A 465 -32.99 2.10 14.03
C ASP A 465 -33.60 3.50 13.80
#